data_AF-A0A930UZT1-F1
#
_entry.id   AF-A0A930UZT1-F1
#
_cell.length_a   1.000
_cell.length_b   1.000
_cell.length_c   1.000
_cell.angle_alpha   90.00
_cell.angle_beta   90.00
_cell.angle_gamma   90.00
#
_symmetry.space_group_name_H-M   'P 1'
#
loop_
_entity.id
_entity.type
_entity.pdbx_description
1 polymer ?
#
loop_
_entity_poly.entity_id
_entity_poly.type
_entity_poly.pdbx_seq_one_letter_code
_entity_poly.pdbx_strand_id
1 'polypeptide(L)'
;MRRHDLAQLNVGRLLAPQDSPVVADFVNALDEINALADAAPGFCWRFQTDDGNAMAERPFVGDDEMLVNFSTWESHESLADYVYRSHHVDFLRRRREWFEHLGEVVTVLWWVPRGHRPTSAEALERLAHLREQGPTPWAFTFRTRFEPGAGTAVPGADRDVCPA
;
A
#
# COMPACT_ATOMS: atom_id res chain seq x y z
N MET A 1 25.96 -2.37 0.70
CA MET A 1 24.96 -1.36 1.11
C MET A 1 23.79 -1.40 0.14
N ARG A 2 22.55 -1.35 0.66
CA ARG A 2 21.32 -1.35 -0.17
C ARG A 2 21.21 -0.03 -0.96
N ARG A 3 20.84 -0.11 -2.25
CA ARG A 3 20.72 1.05 -3.17
C ARG A 3 19.29 1.45 -3.50
N HIS A 4 18.32 0.57 -3.30
CA HIS A 4 16.91 0.80 -3.63
C HIS A 4 16.03 0.39 -2.46
N ASP A 5 14.86 1.03 -2.36
CA ASP A 5 13.78 0.63 -1.47
C ASP A 5 12.58 0.21 -2.34
N LEU A 6 11.78 -0.73 -1.83
CA LEU A 6 10.52 -1.13 -2.43
C LEU A 6 9.43 -0.16 -1.98
N ALA A 7 8.88 0.61 -2.90
CA ALA A 7 7.71 1.45 -2.66
C ALA A 7 6.42 0.63 -2.86
N GLN A 8 5.40 0.97 -2.08
CA GLN A 8 4.08 0.37 -2.11
C GLN A 8 3.01 1.46 -1.96
N LEU A 9 1.94 1.35 -2.74
CA LEU A 9 0.69 2.12 -2.60
C LEU A 9 -0.48 1.15 -2.46
N ASN A 10 -1.42 1.45 -1.56
CA ASN A 10 -2.77 0.91 -1.57
C ASN A 10 -3.77 2.04 -1.78
N VAL A 11 -4.85 1.74 -2.51
CA VAL A 11 -6.04 2.57 -2.59
C VAL A 11 -7.23 1.81 -2.01
N GLY A 12 -8.17 2.50 -1.39
CA GLY A 12 -9.37 1.86 -0.86
C GLY A 12 -10.49 2.85 -0.66
N ARG A 13 -11.71 2.46 -1.04
CA ARG A 13 -12.91 3.27 -0.82
C ARG A 13 -13.59 2.85 0.47
N LEU A 14 -13.79 3.78 1.39
CA LEU A 14 -14.56 3.52 2.61
C LEU A 14 -16.03 3.23 2.28
N LEU A 15 -16.68 2.38 3.08
CA LEU A 15 -18.11 2.11 2.99
C LEU A 15 -18.99 3.29 3.42
N ALA A 16 -18.43 4.25 4.15
CA ALA A 16 -19.12 5.41 4.69
C ALA A 16 -18.12 6.55 4.94
N PRO A 17 -18.59 7.80 5.18
CA PRO A 17 -17.73 8.92 5.56
C PRO A 17 -16.84 8.59 6.77
N GLN A 18 -15.67 9.22 6.85
CA GLN A 18 -14.64 8.91 7.87
C GLN A 18 -15.10 9.09 9.32
N ASP A 19 -16.07 9.97 9.58
CA ASP A 19 -16.66 10.21 10.90
C ASP A 19 -17.85 9.28 11.22
N SER A 20 -18.19 8.37 10.30
CA SER A 20 -19.28 7.42 10.47
C SER A 20 -18.93 6.31 11.47
N PRO A 21 -19.89 5.87 12.31
CA PRO A 21 -19.71 4.72 13.18
C PRO A 21 -19.40 3.42 12.41
N VAL A 22 -19.74 3.34 11.12
CA VAL A 22 -19.44 2.17 10.26
C VAL A 22 -17.95 1.92 10.14
N VAL A 23 -17.14 2.97 10.01
CA VAL A 23 -15.69 2.88 9.76
C VAL A 23 -14.86 3.26 10.99
N ALA A 24 -15.51 3.64 12.10
CA ALA A 24 -14.85 4.13 13.31
C ALA A 24 -13.83 3.14 13.89
N ASP A 25 -14.10 1.84 13.86
CA ASP A 25 -13.16 0.81 14.35
C ASP A 25 -11.81 0.87 13.59
N PHE A 26 -11.87 0.97 12.25
CA PHE A 26 -10.66 1.13 11.43
C PHE A 26 -9.96 2.46 11.68
N VAL A 27 -10.71 3.57 11.73
CA VAL A 27 -10.15 4.91 11.96
C VAL A 27 -9.45 4.99 13.32
N ASN A 28 -10.05 4.42 14.37
CA ASN A 28 -9.46 4.37 15.70
C ASN A 28 -8.21 3.49 15.79
N ALA A 29 -8.06 2.51 14.88
CA ALA A 29 -6.92 1.61 14.84
C ALA A 29 -5.75 2.14 13.98
N LEU A 30 -5.88 3.29 13.32
CA LEU A 30 -4.83 3.83 12.43
C LEU A 30 -3.49 4.00 13.14
N ASP A 31 -3.48 4.50 14.37
CA ASP A 31 -2.25 4.68 15.16
C ASP A 31 -1.58 3.34 15.48
N GLU A 32 -2.37 2.31 15.77
CA GLU A 32 -1.86 0.95 15.99
C GLU A 32 -1.25 0.38 14.71
N ILE A 33 -1.96 0.47 13.58
CA ILE A 33 -1.49 0.00 12.27
C ILE A 33 -0.18 0.71 11.89
N ASN A 34 -0.13 2.02 12.10
CA ASN A 34 1.04 2.85 11.87
C ASN A 34 2.23 2.43 12.75
N ALA A 35 1.99 2.20 14.05
CA ALA A 35 3.02 1.75 14.98
C ALA A 35 3.55 0.34 14.63
N LEU A 36 2.68 -0.56 14.15
CA LEU A 36 3.08 -1.87 13.64
C LEU A 36 4.04 -1.75 12.45
N ALA A 37 3.77 -0.81 11.53
CA ALA A 37 4.67 -0.55 10.41
C ALA A 37 5.99 0.05 10.89
N ASP A 38 5.93 1.09 11.73
CA ASP A 38 7.11 1.82 12.23
C ASP A 38 8.08 0.91 13.01
N ALA A 39 7.56 -0.14 13.66
CA ALA A 39 8.35 -1.14 14.39
C ALA A 39 8.79 -2.35 13.53
N ALA A 40 8.29 -2.49 12.29
CA ALA A 40 8.54 -3.65 11.47
C ALA A 40 9.99 -3.68 10.95
N PRO A 41 10.71 -4.83 11.04
CA PRO A 41 12.02 -4.97 10.44
C PRO A 41 11.99 -4.66 8.94
N GLY A 42 12.87 -3.75 8.52
CA GLY A 42 12.98 -3.34 7.14
C GLY A 42 11.90 -2.36 6.66
N PHE A 43 11.13 -1.76 7.57
CA PHE A 43 10.37 -0.56 7.26
C PHE A 43 11.32 0.64 7.07
N CYS A 44 11.09 1.47 6.04
CA CYS A 44 11.94 2.63 5.75
C CYS A 44 11.20 3.96 5.95
N TRP A 45 9.96 4.06 5.46
CA TRP A 45 9.15 5.28 5.53
C TRP A 45 7.69 4.98 5.22
N ARG A 46 6.77 5.80 5.73
CA ARG A 46 5.37 5.87 5.27
C ARG A 46 4.99 7.33 5.08
N PHE A 47 4.07 7.56 4.15
CA PHE A 47 3.48 8.87 4.01
C PHE A 47 2.61 9.23 5.19
N GLN A 48 2.71 10.49 5.57
CA GLN A 48 2.00 11.14 6.65
C GLN A 48 1.87 12.61 6.24
N THR A 49 0.74 13.23 6.58
CA THR A 49 0.65 14.69 6.59
C THR A 49 1.39 15.24 7.80
N ASP A 50 1.52 16.57 7.90
CA ASP A 50 2.17 17.22 9.04
C ASP A 50 1.52 16.85 10.39
N ASP A 51 0.24 16.48 10.38
CA ASP A 51 -0.52 16.00 11.55
C ASP A 51 -0.39 14.48 11.78
N GLY A 52 0.48 13.78 11.03
CA GLY A 52 0.69 12.33 11.16
C GLY A 52 -0.34 11.47 10.44
N ASN A 53 -1.38 12.08 9.85
CA ASN A 53 -2.51 11.37 9.25
C ASN A 53 -2.46 11.36 7.72
N ALA A 54 -1.97 10.26 7.14
CA ALA A 54 -1.99 10.04 5.68
C ALA A 54 -3.39 10.19 5.07
N MET A 55 -4.44 9.94 5.86
CA MET A 55 -5.84 10.04 5.48
C MET A 55 -6.34 11.48 5.44
N ALA A 56 -5.48 12.49 5.54
CA ALA A 56 -5.86 13.87 5.24
C ALA A 56 -5.59 14.23 3.77
N GLU A 57 -4.79 13.44 3.06
CA GLU A 57 -4.63 13.63 1.62
C GLU A 57 -5.82 13.03 0.86
N ARG A 58 -6.40 13.80 -0.06
CA ARG A 58 -7.49 13.39 -0.96
C ARG A 58 -7.04 13.54 -2.40
N PRO A 59 -6.23 12.60 -2.93
CA PRO A 59 -5.73 12.73 -4.28
C PRO A 59 -6.79 12.39 -5.34
N PHE A 60 -7.92 11.80 -4.95
CA PHE A 60 -9.07 11.52 -5.80
C PHE A 60 -10.10 12.66 -5.72
N VAL A 61 -10.00 13.61 -6.64
CA VAL A 61 -10.89 14.80 -6.66
C VAL A 61 -12.34 14.37 -6.86
N GLY A 62 -13.21 14.75 -5.92
CA GLY A 62 -14.64 14.47 -5.94
C GLY A 62 -15.04 13.13 -5.32
N ASP A 63 -14.09 12.43 -4.67
CA ASP A 63 -14.33 11.15 -4.00
C ASP A 63 -13.67 11.14 -2.61
N ASP A 64 -14.37 11.69 -1.63
CA ASP A 64 -13.84 11.90 -0.28
C ASP A 64 -13.69 10.58 0.51
N GLU A 65 -14.33 9.51 0.07
CA GLU A 65 -14.21 8.17 0.66
C GLU A 65 -13.01 7.38 0.11
N MET A 66 -12.35 7.86 -0.95
CA MET A 66 -11.16 7.22 -1.49
C MET A 66 -9.91 7.61 -0.71
N LEU A 67 -9.26 6.58 -0.17
CA LEU A 67 -8.08 6.67 0.66
C LEU A 67 -6.87 6.12 -0.05
N VAL A 68 -5.72 6.65 0.34
CA VAL A 68 -4.40 6.19 -0.09
C VAL A 68 -3.53 5.89 1.13
N ASN A 69 -2.73 4.83 1.05
CA ASN A 69 -1.60 4.64 1.94
C ASN A 69 -0.38 4.30 1.11
N PHE A 70 0.79 4.82 1.49
CA PHE A 70 2.02 4.49 0.80
C PHE A 70 3.20 4.43 1.74
N SER A 71 4.08 3.46 1.48
CA SER A 71 5.22 3.14 2.33
C SER A 71 6.39 2.62 1.51
N THR A 72 7.59 2.70 2.06
CA THR A 72 8.81 2.13 1.49
C THR A 72 9.47 1.14 2.44
N TRP A 73 10.05 0.09 1.85
CA TRP A 73 10.57 -1.08 2.55
C TRP A 73 11.93 -1.49 1.99
N GLU A 74 12.72 -2.19 2.79
CA GLU A 74 14.05 -2.65 2.35
C GLU A 74 13.97 -3.74 1.28
N SER A 75 12.90 -4.55 1.30
CA SER A 75 12.69 -5.62 0.33
C SER A 75 11.23 -6.07 0.28
N HIS A 76 10.95 -6.98 -0.66
CA HIS A 76 9.67 -7.68 -0.75
C HIS A 76 9.34 -8.48 0.51
N GLU A 77 10.34 -9.12 1.09
CA GLU A 77 10.20 -9.98 2.27
C GLU A 77 9.81 -9.16 3.50
N SER A 78 10.46 -8.02 3.73
CA SER A 78 10.15 -7.14 4.86
C SER A 78 8.70 -6.65 4.80
N LEU A 79 8.26 -6.19 3.62
CA LEU A 79 6.88 -5.79 3.41
C LEU A 79 5.91 -6.98 3.59
N ALA A 80 6.22 -8.15 3.01
CA ALA A 80 5.36 -9.32 3.14
C ALA A 80 5.25 -9.82 4.60
N ASP A 81 6.32 -9.73 5.37
CA ASP A 81 6.34 -10.12 6.77
C ASP A 81 5.50 -9.17 7.63
N TYR A 82 5.58 -7.85 7.37
CA TYR A 82 4.65 -6.90 7.97
C TYR A 82 3.19 -7.22 7.61
N VAL A 83 2.88 -7.38 6.32
CA VAL A 83 1.50 -7.55 5.85
C VAL A 83 0.86 -8.85 6.37
N TYR A 84 1.62 -9.95 6.40
CA TYR A 84 1.07 -11.30 6.61
C TYR A 84 1.51 -12.00 7.91
N ARG A 85 2.60 -11.55 8.55
CA ARG A 85 3.16 -12.18 9.76
C ARG A 85 3.14 -11.26 10.98
N SER A 86 2.46 -10.11 10.89
CA SER A 86 2.18 -9.22 12.02
C SER A 86 0.67 -9.14 12.30
N HIS A 87 0.29 -8.41 13.35
CA HIS A 87 -1.11 -8.10 13.66
C HIS A 87 -1.83 -7.32 12.54
N HIS A 88 -1.10 -6.78 11.56
CA HIS A 88 -1.70 -6.21 10.34
C HIS A 88 -2.64 -7.19 9.61
N VAL A 89 -2.38 -8.50 9.70
CA VAL A 89 -3.20 -9.53 9.05
C VAL A 89 -4.64 -9.55 9.58
N ASP A 90 -4.87 -9.14 10.82
CA ASP A 90 -6.20 -9.12 11.42
C ASP A 90 -7.08 -8.04 10.79
N PHE A 91 -6.51 -6.86 10.49
CA PHE A 91 -7.16 -5.80 9.72
C PHE A 91 -7.43 -6.22 8.28
N LEU A 92 -6.48 -6.92 7.64
CA LEU A 92 -6.69 -7.44 6.29
C LEU A 92 -7.86 -8.41 6.22
N ARG A 93 -8.03 -9.29 7.21
CA ARG A 93 -9.16 -10.23 7.27
C ARG A 93 -10.50 -9.51 7.39
N ARG A 94 -10.53 -8.41 8.14
CA ARG A 94 -11.74 -7.63 8.44
C ARG A 94 -11.99 -6.47 7.48
N ARG A 95 -11.11 -6.22 6.50
CA ARG A 95 -11.17 -5.06 5.59
C ARG A 95 -12.54 -4.82 4.93
N ARG A 96 -13.32 -5.86 4.68
CA ARG A 96 -14.68 -5.77 4.10
C ARG A 96 -15.72 -5.15 5.02
N GLU A 97 -15.41 -5.02 6.31
CA GLU A 97 -16.22 -4.29 7.29
C GLU A 97 -16.12 -2.77 7.09
N TRP A 98 -15.07 -2.28 6.42
CA TRP A 98 -14.79 -0.84 6.31
C TRP A 98 -14.59 -0.36 4.88
N PHE A 99 -14.22 -1.25 3.96
CA PHE A 99 -13.89 -0.91 2.58
C PHE A 99 -14.76 -1.63 1.55
N GLU A 100 -15.10 -0.91 0.48
CA GLU A 100 -15.74 -1.48 -0.70
C GLU A 100 -14.82 -2.45 -1.45
N HIS A 101 -15.42 -3.41 -2.15
CA HIS A 101 -14.72 -4.24 -3.11
C HIS A 101 -14.74 -3.59 -4.49
N LEU A 102 -13.67 -2.88 -4.85
CA LEU A 102 -13.59 -2.10 -6.09
C LEU A 102 -13.52 -2.94 -7.39
N GLY A 103 -13.28 -4.25 -7.31
CA GLY A 103 -13.20 -5.13 -8.48
C GLY A 103 -12.00 -4.88 -9.41
N GLU A 104 -11.10 -3.98 -9.03
CA GLU A 104 -9.89 -3.61 -9.77
C GLU A 104 -8.62 -3.78 -8.92
N VAL A 105 -7.45 -3.55 -9.53
CA VAL A 105 -6.17 -3.56 -8.81
C VAL A 105 -6.12 -2.37 -7.86
N VAL A 106 -5.95 -2.64 -6.57
CA VAL A 106 -5.90 -1.63 -5.51
C VAL A 106 -4.52 -1.45 -4.87
N THR A 107 -3.55 -2.28 -5.26
CA THR A 107 -2.19 -2.27 -4.72
C THR A 107 -1.18 -2.23 -5.86
N VAL A 108 -0.15 -1.40 -5.72
CA VAL A 108 0.98 -1.34 -6.66
C VAL A 108 2.29 -1.26 -5.90
N LEU A 109 3.31 -1.94 -6.44
CA LEU A 109 4.69 -1.97 -5.96
C LEU A 109 5.64 -1.50 -7.06
N TRP A 110 6.72 -0.80 -6.68
CA TRP A 110 7.79 -0.42 -7.60
C TRP A 110 9.10 -0.14 -6.85
N TRP A 111 10.22 -0.19 -7.54
CA TRP A 111 11.52 0.12 -6.94
C TRP A 111 11.85 1.61 -7.06
N VAL A 112 12.37 2.19 -5.98
CA VAL A 112 12.83 3.58 -5.92
C VAL A 112 14.26 3.65 -5.40
N PRO A 113 15.04 4.70 -5.70
CA PRO A 113 16.33 4.92 -5.06
C PRO A 113 16.18 4.95 -3.53
N ARG A 114 17.15 4.40 -2.81
CA ARG A 114 17.10 4.36 -1.34
C ARG A 114 16.91 5.76 -0.75
N GLY A 115 15.93 5.91 0.13
CA GLY A 115 15.57 7.18 0.76
C GLY A 115 14.67 8.10 -0.07
N HIS A 116 14.28 7.70 -1.28
CA HIS A 116 13.25 8.40 -2.05
C HIS A 116 11.90 8.29 -1.33
N ARG A 117 11.14 9.39 -1.33
CA ARG A 117 9.81 9.49 -0.74
C ARG A 117 8.82 9.78 -1.86
N PRO A 118 8.11 8.75 -2.37
CA PRO A 118 7.17 8.95 -3.46
C PRO A 118 6.07 9.95 -3.10
N THR A 119 5.63 10.71 -4.11
CA THR A 119 4.45 11.56 -4.00
C THR A 119 3.19 10.78 -4.37
N SER A 120 2.02 11.25 -3.96
CA SER A 120 0.74 10.69 -4.41
C SER A 120 0.60 10.71 -5.93
N ALA A 121 1.07 11.76 -6.60
CA ALA A 121 1.06 11.84 -8.05
C ALA A 121 1.90 10.71 -8.70
N GLU A 122 3.13 10.48 -8.22
CA GLU A 122 3.96 9.36 -8.68
C GLU A 122 3.26 8.02 -8.45
N ALA A 123 2.74 7.80 -7.23
CA ALA A 123 2.12 6.54 -6.87
C ALA A 123 0.85 6.23 -7.69
N LEU A 124 0.02 7.25 -7.98
CA LEU A 124 -1.16 7.09 -8.82
C LEU A 124 -0.80 6.83 -10.28
N GLU A 125 0.27 7.44 -10.79
CA GLU A 125 0.79 7.12 -12.13
C GLU A 125 1.19 5.63 -12.22
N ARG A 126 1.86 5.12 -11.19
CA ARG A 126 2.23 3.69 -11.06
C ARG A 126 1.01 2.79 -11.11
N LEU A 127 -0.02 3.14 -10.35
CA LEU A 127 -1.27 2.38 -10.29
C LEU A 127 -2.01 2.39 -11.64
N ALA A 128 -2.09 3.55 -12.29
CA ALA A 128 -2.74 3.69 -13.60
C ALA A 128 -2.08 2.81 -14.66
N HIS A 129 -0.75 2.86 -14.78
CA HIS A 129 -0.01 1.99 -15.69
C HIS A 129 -0.24 0.51 -15.39
N LEU A 130 -0.22 0.11 -14.12
CA LEU A 130 -0.45 -1.29 -13.73
C LEU A 130 -1.85 -1.75 -14.15
N ARG A 131 -2.88 -0.90 -14.02
CA ARG A 131 -4.24 -1.21 -14.46
C ARG A 131 -4.35 -1.32 -15.99
N GLU A 132 -3.63 -0.50 -16.72
CA GLU A 132 -3.67 -0.46 -18.20
C GLU A 132 -2.82 -1.53 -18.87
N GLN A 133 -1.61 -1.77 -18.36
CA GLN A 133 -0.58 -2.57 -19.01
C GLN A 133 -0.29 -3.89 -18.28
N GLY A 134 -0.82 -4.06 -17.07
CA GLY A 134 -0.45 -5.16 -16.19
C GLY A 134 0.95 -5.00 -15.59
N PRO A 135 1.45 -6.04 -14.89
CA PRO A 135 2.72 -5.96 -14.18
C PRO A 135 3.93 -5.81 -15.11
N THR A 136 4.77 -4.81 -14.83
CA THR A 136 6.04 -4.52 -15.51
C THR A 136 7.10 -4.11 -14.48
N PRO A 137 8.41 -4.06 -14.82
CA PRO A 137 9.42 -3.53 -13.89
C PRO A 137 9.13 -2.11 -13.38
N TRP A 138 8.31 -1.34 -14.12
CA TRP A 138 7.90 0.01 -13.74
C TRP A 138 6.82 0.02 -12.66
N ALA A 139 5.87 -0.91 -12.71
CA ALA A 139 4.79 -1.04 -11.73
C ALA A 139 4.29 -2.48 -11.70
N PHE A 140 4.27 -3.09 -10.52
CA PHE A 140 4.01 -4.52 -10.35
C PHE A 140 3.33 -4.82 -9.01
N THR A 141 3.21 -6.09 -8.65
CA THR A 141 2.39 -6.57 -7.54
C THR A 141 3.13 -7.65 -6.72
N PHE A 142 2.53 -8.24 -5.67
CA PHE A 142 3.22 -9.30 -4.89
C PHE A 142 3.39 -10.63 -5.63
N ARG A 143 2.50 -10.91 -6.58
CA ARG A 143 2.39 -12.11 -7.43
C ARG A 143 3.37 -12.06 -8.58
N THR A 144 3.55 -10.89 -9.20
CA THR A 144 4.55 -10.68 -10.24
C THR A 144 5.57 -9.69 -9.72
N ARG A 145 6.76 -10.19 -9.36
CA ARG A 145 7.82 -9.39 -8.75
C ARG A 145 8.91 -9.08 -9.76
N PHE A 146 9.69 -8.04 -9.48
CA PHE A 146 10.88 -7.68 -10.24
C PHE A 146 12.00 -7.36 -9.26
N GLU A 147 13.25 -7.52 -9.67
CA GLU A 147 14.41 -7.06 -8.89
C GLU A 147 14.77 -5.61 -9.26
N PRO A 148 15.40 -4.84 -8.36
CA PRO A 148 15.80 -3.47 -8.67
C PRO A 148 16.73 -3.39 -9.89
N GLY A 149 16.33 -2.64 -10.91
CA GLY A 149 17.10 -2.49 -12.15
C GLY A 149 17.08 -3.71 -13.08
N ALA A 150 16.31 -4.75 -12.76
CA ALA A 150 16.12 -5.92 -13.62
C ALA A 150 14.87 -5.78 -14.49
N GLY A 151 14.99 -6.15 -15.77
CA GLY A 151 13.85 -6.21 -16.69
C GLY A 151 13.06 -7.52 -16.63
N THR A 152 13.60 -8.54 -15.96
CA THR A 152 13.01 -9.89 -15.89
C THR A 152 12.18 -10.07 -14.63
N ALA A 153 10.96 -10.55 -14.81
CA ALA A 153 10.08 -10.93 -13.70
C ALA A 153 10.66 -12.12 -12.93
N VAL A 154 10.50 -12.09 -11.62
CA VAL A 154 10.77 -13.21 -10.72
C VAL A 154 9.43 -13.71 -10.14
N PRO A 155 9.27 -15.04 -9.95
CA PRO A 155 8.04 -15.58 -9.37
C PRO A 155 7.76 -14.93 -8.02
N GLY A 156 6.58 -14.33 -7.90
CA GLY A 156 6.10 -13.77 -6.64
C GLY A 156 5.37 -14.81 -5.79
N ALA A 157 5.04 -14.43 -4.57
CA ALA A 157 4.12 -15.22 -3.77
C ALA A 157 2.71 -15.05 -4.34
N ASP A 158 1.98 -16.14 -4.54
CA ASP A 158 0.60 -16.13 -5.03
C ASP A 158 -0.33 -15.55 -3.94
N ARG A 159 -0.35 -14.22 -3.82
CA ARG A 159 -0.98 -13.51 -2.70
C ARG A 159 -1.70 -12.21 -3.09
N ASP A 160 -1.68 -11.83 -4.37
CA ASP A 160 -2.37 -10.62 -4.86
C ASP A 160 -3.87 -10.75 -5.05
N VAL A 161 -4.41 -11.95 -4.87
CA VAL A 161 -5.85 -12.04 -4.71
C VAL A 161 -6.10 -11.60 -3.28
N CYS A 162 -6.48 -10.33 -3.12
CA CYS A 162 -7.30 -9.86 -2.02
C CYS A 162 -8.39 -10.93 -1.80
N PRO A 163 -8.19 -11.92 -0.89
CA PRO A 163 -9.01 -13.13 -0.91
C PRO A 163 -10.35 -12.72 -0.35
N ALA A 164 -11.38 -12.90 -1.16
CA ALA A 164 -12.76 -12.58 -0.80
C ALA A 164 -13.11 -13.09 0.60
#